data_AF-A0A3D5YG51-F1
#
_entry.id   AF-A0A3D5YG51-F1
#
_cell.length_a   1.000
_cell.length_b   1.000
_cell.length_c   1.000
_cell.angle_alpha   90.00
_cell.angle_beta   90.00
_cell.angle_gamma   90.00
#
_symmetry.space_group_name_H-M   'P 1'
#
loop_
_entity.id
_entity.type
_entity.pdbx_description
1 polymer ?
#
loop_
_entity_poly.entity_id
_entity_poly.type
_entity_poly.pdbx_seq_one_letter_code
_entity_poly.pdbx_strand_id
1 'polypeptide(L)'
;MRIDVNISIRKDEDTKLGTRVELKNINSFSAIRRAIENEFNRQKDLYETDQTFSQQTRRRDDQNTCSHLMRSKEDALDYRYFPEPDLPPLILSDELLKNINTTSLEIPYIFIKQAKEEF
;
A
#
# COMPACT_ATOMS: atom_id res chain seq x y z
N MET A 1 4.59 -8.57 -9.75
CA MET A 1 4.26 -7.34 -9.00
C MET A 1 4.14 -7.72 -7.53
N ARG A 2 4.82 -7.00 -6.63
CA ARG A 2 4.70 -7.19 -5.17
C ARG A 2 3.95 -6.02 -4.57
N ILE A 3 3.08 -6.27 -3.62
CA ILE A 3 2.25 -5.25 -2.98
C ILE A 3 2.29 -5.44 -1.47
N ASP A 4 2.36 -4.31 -0.78
CA ASP A 4 2.15 -4.19 0.66
C ASP A 4 0.87 -3.40 0.91
N VAL A 5 0.03 -3.86 1.83
CA VAL A 5 -1.28 -3.25 2.12
C VAL A 5 -1.24 -2.62 3.51
N ASN A 6 -1.57 -1.32 3.59
CA ASN A 6 -1.70 -0.60 4.85
C ASN A 6 -3.18 -0.37 5.15
N ILE A 7 -3.66 -0.83 6.30
CA ILE A 7 -5.07 -0.74 6.69
C ILE A 7 -5.21 -0.27 8.14
N SER A 8 -6.13 0.67 8.34
CA SER A 8 -6.62 1.13 9.63
C SER A 8 -8.12 1.38 9.49
N ILE A 9 -8.93 0.93 10.44
CA ILE A 9 -10.36 1.24 10.45
C ILE A 9 -10.66 2.38 11.44
N ARG A 10 -11.73 3.13 11.16
CA ARG A 10 -12.24 4.23 11.98
C ARG A 10 -13.77 4.19 11.94
N LYS A 11 -14.45 4.79 12.91
CA LYS A 11 -15.91 4.73 13.01
C LYS A 11 -16.59 5.55 11.92
N ASP A 12 -16.20 6.81 11.80
CA ASP A 12 -16.76 7.79 10.85
C ASP A 12 -15.63 8.63 10.23
N GLU A 13 -15.90 9.38 9.17
CA GLU A 13 -14.89 10.17 8.46
C GLU A 13 -14.20 11.24 9.33
N ASP A 14 -14.94 11.82 10.28
CA ASP A 14 -14.47 12.84 11.21
C ASP A 14 -13.65 12.25 12.38
N THR A 15 -13.57 10.93 12.49
CA THR A 15 -12.80 10.26 13.55
C THR A 15 -11.33 10.10 13.16
N LYS A 16 -10.42 10.19 14.14
CA LYS A 16 -9.00 9.92 13.92
C LYS A 16 -8.80 8.52 13.34
N LEU A 17 -7.84 8.39 12.42
CA LEU A 17 -7.44 7.08 11.90
C LEU A 17 -7.04 6.16 13.06
N GLY A 18 -7.56 4.93 13.04
CA GLY A 18 -7.20 3.90 14.02
C GLY A 18 -5.77 3.40 13.86
N THR A 19 -5.40 2.41 14.66
CA THR A 19 -4.06 1.80 14.59
C THR A 19 -3.84 1.15 13.23
N ARG A 20 -2.76 1.56 12.54
CA ARG A 20 -2.35 1.00 11.26
C ARG A 20 -1.81 -0.43 11.42
N VAL A 21 -2.20 -1.31 10.51
CA VAL A 21 -1.58 -2.62 10.28
C VAL A 21 -1.05 -2.68 8.86
N GLU A 22 0.18 -3.18 8.72
CA GLU A 22 0.82 -3.40 7.43
C GLU A 22 0.84 -4.90 7.12
N LEU A 23 0.22 -5.29 6.01
CA LEU A 23 0.19 -6.65 5.48
C LEU A 23 1.24 -6.76 4.37
N LYS A 24 2.25 -7.58 4.59
CA LYS A 24 3.37 -7.80 3.66
C LYS A 24 3.17 -9.08 2.84
N ASN A 25 3.89 -9.14 1.72
CA ASN A 25 4.03 -10.35 0.88
C ASN A 25 2.72 -10.80 0.22
N ILE A 26 2.04 -9.85 -0.44
CA ILE A 26 0.82 -10.12 -1.21
C ILE A 26 1.15 -10.16 -2.71
N ASN A 27 0.75 -11.24 -3.37
CA ASN A 27 1.19 -11.56 -4.74
C ASN A 27 0.08 -11.55 -5.80
N SER A 28 -1.19 -11.28 -5.45
CA SER A 28 -2.28 -11.21 -6.42
C SER A 28 -3.39 -10.23 -6.01
N PHE A 29 -4.20 -9.77 -6.96
CA PHE A 29 -5.32 -8.87 -6.67
C PHE A 29 -6.40 -9.53 -5.78
N SER A 30 -6.69 -10.81 -6.02
CA SER A 30 -7.61 -11.59 -5.17
C SER A 30 -7.06 -11.71 -3.73
N ALA A 31 -5.74 -11.88 -3.61
CA ALA A 31 -5.06 -11.90 -2.31
C ALA A 31 -5.19 -10.58 -1.56
N ILE A 32 -5.08 -9.43 -2.25
CA ILE A 32 -5.28 -8.10 -1.66
C ILE A 32 -6.68 -7.99 -1.08
N ARG A 33 -7.70 -8.31 -1.88
CA ARG A 33 -9.10 -8.21 -1.45
C ARG A 33 -9.34 -9.02 -0.17
N ARG A 34 -8.95 -10.29 -0.16
CA ARG A 34 -9.10 -11.18 1.00
C ARG A 34 -8.31 -10.67 2.22
N ALA A 35 -7.11 -10.15 2.00
CA ALA A 35 -6.27 -9.63 3.08
C ALA A 35 -6.91 -8.39 3.75
N ILE A 36 -7.51 -7.50 2.95
CA ILE A 36 -8.25 -6.33 3.43
C ILE A 36 -9.49 -6.76 4.21
N GLU A 37 -10.32 -7.66 3.65
CA GLU A 37 -11.54 -8.14 4.31
C GLU A 37 -11.25 -8.81 5.66
N ASN A 38 -10.22 -9.66 5.72
CA ASN A 38 -9.86 -10.36 6.95
C ASN A 38 -9.31 -9.41 8.03
N GLU A 39 -8.44 -8.46 7.65
CA GLU A 39 -7.90 -7.52 8.62
C GLU A 39 -8.94 -6.48 9.06
N PHE A 40 -9.88 -6.10 8.18
CA PHE A 40 -11.03 -5.28 8.56
C PHE A 40 -11.85 -5.97 9.66
N ASN A 41 -12.25 -7.23 9.44
CA ASN A 41 -13.03 -7.99 10.42
C ASN A 41 -12.25 -8.15 11.74
N ARG A 42 -10.94 -8.46 11.66
CA ARG A 42 -10.10 -8.58 12.86
C ARG A 42 -10.02 -7.28 13.66
N GLN A 43 -9.78 -6.14 13.00
CA GLN A 43 -9.73 -4.85 13.69
C GLN A 43 -11.09 -4.46 14.26
N LYS A 44 -12.17 -4.79 13.55
CA LYS A 44 -13.54 -4.55 14.00
C LYS A 44 -13.82 -5.32 15.29
N ASP A 45 -13.55 -6.62 15.32
CA ASP A 45 -13.76 -7.47 16.49
C ASP A 45 -12.93 -6.98 17.70
N LEU A 46 -11.69 -6.52 17.46
CA LEU A 46 -10.85 -5.94 18.51
C LEU A 46 -11.45 -4.65 19.08
N TYR A 47 -11.91 -3.73 18.22
CA TYR A 47 -12.52 -2.49 18.69
C TYR A 47 -13.90 -2.69 19.33
N GLU A 48 -14.69 -3.68 18.89
CA GLU A 48 -15.98 -4.02 19.51
C GLU A 48 -15.82 -4.68 20.89
N THR A 49 -14.67 -5.28 21.15
CA THR A 49 -14.33 -5.89 22.46
C THR A 49 -13.47 -4.98 23.35
N ASP A 50 -13.38 -3.69 23.01
CA ASP A 50 -12.53 -2.68 23.68
C ASP A 50 -11.05 -3.10 23.81
N GLN A 51 -10.58 -3.98 22.92
CA GLN A 51 -9.19 -4.39 22.84
C GLN A 51 -8.38 -3.39 22.02
N THR A 52 -7.23 -3.01 22.55
CA THR A 52 -6.28 -2.14 21.85
C THR A 52 -5.09 -2.94 21.37
N PHE A 53 -4.51 -2.53 20.25
CA PHE A 53 -3.29 -3.10 19.72
C PHE A 53 -2.38 -1.98 19.21
N SER A 54 -1.07 -2.22 19.27
CA SER A 54 -0.05 -1.34 18.71
C SER A 54 0.06 -1.53 17.20
N GLN A 55 0.71 -0.61 16.49
CA GLN A 55 0.99 -0.81 15.07
C GLN A 55 1.82 -2.09 14.84
N GLN A 56 1.40 -2.90 13.86
CA GLN A 56 1.95 -4.22 13.58
C GLN A 56 2.25 -4.41 12.10
N THR A 57 3.25 -5.25 11.81
CA THR A 57 3.50 -5.80 10.47
C THR A 57 3.16 -7.29 10.49
N ARG A 58 2.26 -7.72 9.61
CA ARG A 58 1.73 -9.08 9.54
C ARG A 58 2.02 -9.71 8.18
N ARG A 59 2.30 -11.01 8.18
CA ARG A 59 2.39 -11.82 6.95
C ARG A 59 1.01 -12.35 6.61
N ARG A 60 0.66 -12.33 5.34
CA ARG A 60 -0.44 -13.17 4.85
C ARG A 60 0.07 -14.59 4.59
N ASP A 61 -0.66 -15.58 5.09
CA ASP A 61 -0.57 -16.96 4.61
C ASP A 61 -1.73 -17.24 3.64
N ASP A 62 -1.40 -17.58 2.40
CA ASP A 62 -2.36 -17.82 1.33
C ASP A 62 -3.11 -19.15 1.53
N GLN A 63 -2.53 -20.10 2.26
CA GLN A 63 -3.14 -21.42 2.50
C GLN A 63 -4.17 -21.38 3.61
N ASN A 64 -3.86 -20.71 4.71
CA ASN A 64 -4.71 -20.71 5.90
C ASN A 64 -5.67 -19.52 5.99
N THR A 65 -5.65 -18.60 5.01
CA THR A 65 -6.45 -17.36 5.00
C THR A 65 -6.23 -16.45 6.23
N CYS A 66 -5.29 -16.81 7.11
CA CYS A 66 -4.96 -16.11 8.33
C CYS A 66 -3.72 -15.22 8.12
N SER A 67 -3.66 -14.12 8.87
CA SER A 67 -2.47 -13.28 8.95
C SER A 67 -1.72 -13.58 10.25
N HIS A 68 -0.41 -13.80 10.14
CA HIS A 68 0.45 -14.04 11.29
C HIS A 68 1.27 -12.80 11.61
N LEU A 69 1.40 -12.47 12.90
CA LEU A 69 2.26 -11.38 13.33
C LEU A 69 3.72 -11.74 13.02
N MET A 70 4.40 -10.93 12.20
CA MET A 70 5.82 -11.15 11.90
C MET A 70 6.73 -10.43 12.90
N ARG A 71 6.28 -9.28 13.41
CA ARG A 71 7.05 -8.42 14.30
C ARG A 71 6.11 -7.55 15.14
N SER A 72 6.19 -7.65 16.46
CA SER A 72 5.77 -6.58 17.38
C SER A 72 6.92 -5.58 17.47
N LYS A 73 6.63 -4.29 17.36
CA LYS A 73 7.65 -3.23 17.34
C LYS A 73 8.47 -3.21 18.63
N GLU A 74 9.70 -3.70 18.54
CA GLU A 74 10.85 -3.11 19.22
C GLU A 74 11.66 -2.45 18.09
N ASP A 75 11.60 -1.11 18.08
CA ASP A 75 12.34 -0.16 17.24
C ASP A 75 12.24 -0.30 15.71
N ALA A 76 11.45 0.60 15.10
CA ALA A 76 11.70 0.97 13.70
C ALA A 76 13.11 1.57 13.64
N LEU A 77 14.08 0.76 13.21
CA LEU A 77 15.48 1.16 13.11
C LEU A 77 15.57 2.48 12.31
N ASP A 78 16.31 3.44 12.86
CA ASP A 78 16.59 4.68 12.16
C ASP A 78 17.39 4.37 10.89
N TYR A 79 16.76 4.59 9.74
CA TYR A 79 17.36 4.34 8.43
C TYR A 79 18.51 5.29 8.12
N ARG A 80 18.68 6.38 8.91
CA ARG A 80 19.79 7.35 8.78
C ARG A 80 19.96 7.79 7.32
N TYR A 81 18.88 8.25 6.69
CA TYR A 81 18.90 8.71 5.31
C TYR A 81 20.00 9.78 5.13
N PHE A 82 20.89 9.54 4.17
CA PHE A 82 21.89 10.52 3.72
C PHE A 82 22.04 10.44 2.20
N PRO A 83 22.43 11.53 1.53
CA PRO A 83 22.74 11.48 0.10
C PRO A 83 23.88 10.51 -0.15
N GLU A 84 23.70 9.62 -1.14
CA GLU A 84 24.75 8.67 -1.55
C GLU A 84 25.97 9.45 -2.06
N PRO A 85 27.13 9.43 -1.37
CA PRO A 85 28.29 10.24 -1.73
C PRO A 85 28.91 9.82 -3.07
N ASP A 86 28.77 8.55 -3.45
CA ASP A 86 29.35 8.01 -4.68
C ASP A 86 28.49 8.32 -5.92
N LEU A 87 27.27 8.80 -5.73
CA LEU A 87 26.34 9.10 -6.83
C LEU A 87 26.12 10.61 -6.95
N PRO A 88 26.47 11.23 -8.10
CA PRO A 88 26.05 12.60 -8.35
C PRO A 88 24.52 12.68 -8.43
N PRO A 89 23.92 13.84 -8.14
CA PRO A 89 22.49 14.05 -8.30
C PRO A 89 22.02 13.68 -9.72
N LEU A 90 20.88 13.00 -9.81
CA LEU A 90 20.26 12.68 -11.09
C LEU A 90 19.69 13.97 -11.70
N ILE A 91 20.31 14.45 -12.78
CA ILE A 91 19.85 15.61 -13.55
C ILE A 91 19.14 15.10 -14.81
N LEU A 92 17.86 15.41 -14.95
CA LEU A 92 17.08 15.12 -16.16
C LEU A 92 17.05 16.38 -17.04
N SER A 93 17.48 16.26 -18.30
CA SER A 93 17.49 17.40 -19.23
C SER A 93 16.09 17.70 -19.79
N ASP A 94 15.81 18.97 -20.08
CA ASP A 94 14.55 19.37 -20.71
C ASP A 94 14.32 18.69 -22.07
N GLU A 95 15.40 18.44 -22.80
CA GLU A 95 15.34 17.71 -24.08
C GLU A 95 14.88 16.26 -23.89
N LEU A 96 15.43 15.56 -22.88
CA LEU A 96 15.01 14.19 -22.54
C LEU A 96 13.54 14.15 -22.15
N LEU A 97 13.09 15.09 -21.32
CA LEU A 97 11.68 15.18 -20.90
C LEU A 97 10.74 15.46 -22.08
N LYS A 98 11.14 16.35 -23.00
CA LYS A 98 10.38 16.64 -24.23
C LYS A 98 10.26 15.40 -25.12
N ASN A 99 11.35 14.66 -25.32
CA ASN A 99 11.36 13.45 -26.15
C ASN A 99 10.46 12.34 -25.57
N ILE A 100 10.43 12.17 -24.24
CA ILE A 100 9.54 11.22 -23.58
C ILE A 100 8.07 11.63 -23.75
N ASN A 101 7.76 12.92 -23.59
CA ASN A 101 6.39 13.43 -23.78
C ASN A 101 5.88 13.30 -25.22
N THR A 102 6.76 13.35 -26.22
CA THR A 102 6.38 13.09 -27.62
C THR A 102 6.15 11.62 -27.94
N THR A 103 6.66 10.71 -27.10
CA THR A 103 6.45 9.26 -27.24
C THR A 103 5.14 8.89 -26.53
N SER A 104 4.03 9.36 -27.08
CA SER A 104 2.69 9.13 -26.52
C SER A 104 2.35 7.63 -26.49
N LEU A 105 2.48 7.01 -25.33
CA LEU A 105 1.81 5.74 -25.04
C LEU A 105 0.38 6.08 -24.60
N GLU A 106 -0.61 5.61 -25.36
CA GLU A 106 -2.01 5.79 -24.99
C GLU A 106 -2.28 5.14 -23.64
N ILE A 107 -2.83 5.92 -22.71
CA ILE A 107 -3.22 5.42 -21.39
C ILE A 107 -4.55 4.65 -21.59
N PRO A 108 -4.62 3.35 -21.25
CA PRO A 108 -5.80 2.53 -21.55
C PRO A 108 -7.11 3.11 -21.01
N TYR A 109 -7.07 3.74 -19.83
CA TYR A 109 -8.24 4.41 -19.25
C TYR A 109 -8.75 5.57 -20.11
N ILE A 110 -7.84 6.39 -20.66
CA ILE A 110 -8.19 7.54 -21.51
C ILE A 110 -8.80 7.05 -22.81
N PHE A 111 -8.15 6.07 -23.45
CA PHE A 111 -8.65 5.43 -24.67
C PHE A 111 -10.07 4.87 -24.49
N ILE A 112 -10.30 4.09 -23.43
CA ILE A 112 -11.62 3.51 -23.13
C ILE A 112 -12.67 4.60 -22.87
N LYS A 113 -12.29 5.70 -22.21
CA LYS A 113 -13.21 6.81 -21.93
C LYS A 113 -13.63 7.52 -23.23
N GLN A 114 -12.68 7.85 -24.10
CA GLN A 114 -12.94 8.50 -25.39
C GLN A 114 -13.80 7.62 -26.28
N ALA A 115 -13.47 6.33 -26.41
CA ALA A 115 -14.28 5.38 -27.17
C ALA A 115 -15.73 5.29 -26.67
N LYS A 116 -15.98 5.47 -25.36
CA LYS A 116 -17.35 5.49 -24.80
C LYS A 116 -18.11 6.80 -25.02
N GLU A 117 -17.41 7.90 -25.31
CA GLU A 117 -18.04 9.20 -25.60
C GLU A 117 -18.37 9.34 -27.09
N GLU A 118 -17.67 8.58 -27.96
CA GLU A 118 -17.87 8.55 -29.41
C GLU A 118 -19.00 7.60 -29.88
N PHE A 119 -19.43 6.64 -29.05
CA PHE A 119 -20.51 5.67 -29.32
C PHE A 119 -21.65 5.81 -28.30
#